data_AF-X1H1U9-F1
#
_entry.id   AF-X1H1U9-F1
#
_cell.length_a   1.000
_cell.length_b   1.000
_cell.length_c   1.000
_cell.angle_alpha   90.00
_cell.angle_beta   90.00
_cell.angle_gamma   90.00
#
_symmetry.space_group_name_H-M   'P 1'
#
loop_
_entity.id
_entity.type
_entity.pdbx_description
1 polymer ?
#
loop_
_entity_poly.entity_id
_entity_poly.type
_entity_poly.pdbx_seq_one_letter_code
_entity_poly.pdbx_strand_id
1 'polypeptide(L)'
;DAEVYRLMFTSGVFSDVLNELEVVECDPNALAVRIKTGWAYVHGFWYHNTSLLTKSLATANPDNPRIDRIILRLDTVTNFKISIEVLTGTPAVEPEAPTLTQTDT
;
A
#
# COMPACT_ATOMS: atom_id res chain seq x y z
N ASP A 1 -22.81 5.82 -8.00
CA ASP A 1 -22.33 4.61 -8.71
C ASP A 1 -21.26 3.77 -8.00
N ALA A 2 -20.55 4.26 -6.98
CA ALA A 2 -19.61 3.43 -6.20
C ALA A 2 -20.28 2.23 -5.48
N GLU A 3 -21.54 2.38 -5.07
CA GLU A 3 -22.31 1.37 -4.34
C GLU A 3 -22.59 0.09 -5.14
N VAL A 4 -22.86 0.22 -6.45
CA VAL A 4 -23.10 -0.94 -7.34
C VAL A 4 -21.82 -1.74 -7.55
N TYR A 5 -20.67 -1.08 -7.68
CA TYR A 5 -19.40 -1.76 -7.90
C TYR A 5 -18.90 -2.55 -6.68
N ARG A 6 -19.28 -2.14 -5.46
CA ARG A 6 -18.96 -2.89 -4.22
C ARG A 6 -19.58 -4.30 -4.21
N LEU A 7 -20.66 -4.51 -4.96
CA LEU A 7 -21.32 -5.81 -5.09
C LEU A 7 -20.64 -6.72 -6.13
N MET A 8 -19.84 -6.15 -7.05
CA MET A 8 -19.21 -6.89 -8.14
C MET A 8 -17.74 -7.23 -7.89
N PHE A 9 -17.04 -6.42 -7.07
CA PHE A 9 -15.61 -6.60 -6.81
C PHE A 9 -15.30 -6.48 -5.32
N THR A 10 -14.51 -7.43 -4.81
CA THR A 10 -13.89 -7.32 -3.47
C THR A 10 -12.71 -6.37 -3.52
N SER A 11 -12.48 -5.62 -2.44
CA SER A 11 -11.29 -4.77 -2.31
C SER A 11 -10.02 -5.62 -2.44
N GLY A 12 -9.08 -5.21 -3.29
CA GLY A 12 -7.86 -5.95 -3.55
C GLY A 12 -7.05 -5.42 -4.74
N VAL A 13 -5.88 -6.03 -4.92
CA VAL A 13 -5.06 -5.87 -6.12
C VAL A 13 -5.55 -6.84 -7.19
N PHE A 14 -5.61 -6.41 -8.44
CA PHE A 14 -5.96 -7.32 -9.54
C PHE A 14 -4.77 -8.17 -9.93
N SER A 15 -4.96 -9.50 -9.94
CA SER A 15 -4.01 -10.43 -10.54
C SER A 15 -4.05 -10.34 -12.06
N ASP A 16 -2.94 -10.70 -12.72
CA ASP A 16 -2.78 -10.74 -14.17
C ASP A 16 -2.99 -9.38 -14.88
N VAL A 17 -2.94 -8.27 -14.14
CA VAL A 17 -3.02 -6.91 -14.68
C VAL A 17 -1.68 -6.20 -14.52
N LEU A 18 -1.04 -5.91 -15.66
CA LEU A 18 0.28 -5.26 -15.74
C LEU A 18 1.34 -6.02 -14.92
N ASN A 19 1.90 -5.38 -13.89
CA ASN A 19 2.86 -5.97 -12.96
C ASN A 19 2.27 -6.03 -11.54
N GLU A 20 0.94 -6.06 -11.41
CA GLU A 20 0.22 -6.41 -10.17
C GLU A 20 0.59 -5.59 -8.93
N LEU A 21 1.03 -4.33 -9.12
CA LEU A 21 1.54 -3.50 -8.02
C LEU A 21 2.64 -4.20 -7.20
N GLU A 22 3.43 -5.05 -7.86
CA GLU A 22 4.52 -5.79 -7.24
C GLU A 22 5.49 -4.82 -6.55
N VAL A 23 5.78 -5.12 -5.28
CA VAL A 23 6.73 -4.36 -4.47
C VAL A 23 8.09 -5.02 -4.60
N VAL A 24 9.06 -4.27 -5.08
CA VAL A 24 10.45 -4.70 -5.21
C VAL A 24 11.37 -3.73 -4.47
N GLU A 25 12.52 -4.22 -4.04
CA GLU A 25 13.55 -3.35 -3.46
C GLU A 25 14.06 -2.32 -4.49
N CYS A 26 14.37 -1.11 -4.01
CA CYS A 26 14.95 -0.06 -4.87
C CYS A 26 16.47 -0.24 -4.98
N ASP A 27 17.14 -0.19 -3.83
CA ASP A 27 18.56 -0.40 -3.59
C ASP A 27 18.73 -0.62 -2.07
N PRO A 28 19.60 -1.55 -1.60
CA PRO A 28 19.81 -1.82 -0.18
C PRO A 28 20.18 -0.58 0.66
N ASN A 29 20.88 0.39 0.07
CA ASN A 29 21.33 1.60 0.78
C ASN A 29 20.30 2.74 0.70
N ALA A 30 19.31 2.66 -0.18
CA ALA A 30 18.40 3.78 -0.45
C ALA A 30 17.26 3.92 0.57
N LEU A 31 17.06 2.93 1.47
CA LEU A 31 15.92 2.87 2.38
C LEU A 31 14.60 3.16 1.64
N ALA A 32 14.40 2.48 0.52
CA ALA A 32 13.25 2.72 -0.36
C ALA A 32 12.82 1.44 -1.06
N VAL A 33 11.53 1.37 -1.40
CA VAL A 33 10.94 0.33 -2.24
C VAL A 33 10.39 0.95 -3.52
N ARG A 34 10.28 0.13 -4.56
CA ARG A 34 9.61 0.46 -5.81
C ARG A 34 8.36 -0.38 -5.95
N ILE A 35 7.28 0.25 -6.37
CA ILE A 35 6.04 -0.39 -6.70
C ILE A 35 5.89 -0.33 -8.22
N LYS A 36 5.77 -1.50 -8.85
CA LYS A 36 5.58 -1.60 -10.29
C LYS A 36 4.17 -1.16 -10.70
N THR A 37 3.95 -1.08 -12.00
CA THR A 37 2.65 -0.73 -12.57
C THR A 37 1.60 -1.78 -12.23
N GLY A 38 0.36 -1.40 -12.02
CA GLY A 38 -0.69 -2.33 -11.64
C GLY A 38 -1.92 -1.60 -11.15
N TRP A 39 -3.02 -2.33 -11.02
CA TRP A 39 -4.31 -1.77 -10.69
C TRP A 39 -4.85 -2.41 -9.42
N ALA A 40 -5.65 -1.63 -8.70
CA ALA A 40 -6.36 -2.11 -7.52
C ALA A 40 -7.74 -1.47 -7.42
N TYR A 41 -8.58 -2.13 -6.63
CA TYR A 41 -9.91 -1.67 -6.31
C TYR A 41 -10.09 -1.65 -4.81
N VAL A 42 -10.61 -0.55 -4.27
CA VAL A 42 -10.88 -0.42 -2.82
C VAL A 42 -12.23 0.26 -2.62
N HIS A 43 -13.21 -0.46 -2.09
CA HIS A 43 -14.53 0.04 -1.67
C HIS A 43 -15.23 0.99 -2.67
N GLY A 44 -15.24 0.70 -3.96
CA GLY A 44 -15.87 1.59 -4.96
C GLY A 44 -14.90 2.31 -5.86
N PHE A 45 -13.64 2.44 -5.45
CA PHE A 45 -12.66 3.31 -6.08
C PHE A 45 -11.59 2.51 -6.82
N TRP A 46 -11.21 3.03 -7.98
CA TRP A 46 -10.14 2.48 -8.81
C TRP A 46 -8.82 3.17 -8.49
N TYR A 47 -7.76 2.37 -8.45
CA TYR A 47 -6.40 2.83 -8.39
C TYR A 47 -5.63 2.29 -9.59
N HIS A 48 -4.93 3.17 -10.31
CA HIS A 48 -4.08 2.81 -11.43
C HIS A 48 -2.69 3.39 -11.22
N ASN A 49 -1.68 2.52 -11.08
CA ASN A 49 -0.29 2.92 -11.15
C ASN A 49 0.26 2.60 -12.54
N THR A 50 0.56 3.62 -13.33
CA THR A 50 0.98 3.47 -14.74
C THR A 50 2.49 3.61 -14.94
N SER A 51 3.23 3.96 -13.89
CA SER A 51 4.68 4.03 -13.90
C SER A 51 5.28 3.47 -12.61
N LEU A 52 6.59 3.21 -12.60
CA LEU A 52 7.31 2.80 -11.41
C LEU A 52 7.19 3.89 -10.32
N LEU A 53 6.70 3.52 -9.14
CA LEU A 53 6.50 4.43 -8.02
C LEU A 53 7.49 4.12 -6.91
N THR A 54 8.31 5.09 -6.52
CA THR A 54 9.25 4.91 -5.39
C THR A 54 8.63 5.41 -4.09
N LYS A 55 8.77 4.62 -3.02
CA LYS A 55 8.40 5.01 -1.65
C LYS A 55 9.59 4.92 -0.74
N SER A 56 9.92 6.04 -0.11
CA SER A 56 10.94 6.10 0.95
C SER A 56 10.42 5.44 2.22
N LEU A 57 11.30 4.72 2.89
CA LEU A 57 11.09 4.14 4.21
C LEU A 57 11.70 5.06 5.26
N ALA A 58 11.17 5.01 6.48
CA ALA A 58 11.78 5.71 7.59
C ALA A 58 13.17 5.12 7.91
N THR A 59 14.05 5.92 8.50
CA THR A 59 15.36 5.44 8.96
C THR A 59 15.23 4.19 9.82
N ALA A 60 16.10 3.21 9.58
CA ALA A 60 16.13 1.97 10.34
C ALA A 60 16.53 2.22 11.81
N ASN A 61 16.01 1.41 12.72
CA ASN A 61 16.48 1.41 14.10
C ASN A 61 17.77 0.56 14.18
N PRO A 62 18.80 1.01 14.91
CA PRO A 62 20.09 0.30 14.96
C PRO A 62 20.06 -0.98 15.80
N ASP A 63 19.12 -1.09 16.75
CA ASP A 63 19.10 -2.14 17.77
C ASP A 63 18.06 -3.24 17.47
N ASN A 64 16.90 -2.85 16.91
CA ASN A 64 15.76 -3.74 16.73
C ASN A 64 15.22 -3.72 15.29
N PRO A 65 14.87 -4.88 14.71
CA PRO A 65 14.18 -4.93 13.43
C PRO A 65 12.74 -4.42 13.53
N ARG A 66 12.11 -4.17 12.38
CA ARG A 66 10.68 -3.83 12.25
C ARG A 66 10.11 -4.35 10.93
N ILE A 67 8.79 -4.45 10.84
CA ILE A 67 8.07 -4.77 9.60
C ILE A 67 7.26 -3.56 9.17
N ASP A 68 7.57 -3.01 8.00
CA ASP A 68 6.79 -1.95 7.36
C ASP A 68 5.80 -2.58 6.35
N ARG A 69 4.58 -2.03 6.22
CA ARG A 69 3.61 -2.45 5.19
C ARG A 69 3.50 -1.42 4.09
N ILE A 70 3.46 -1.87 2.84
CA ILE A 70 3.02 -1.04 1.72
C ILE A 70 1.52 -1.26 1.54
N ILE A 71 0.74 -0.19 1.72
CA ILE A 71 -0.72 -0.26 1.78
C ILE A 71 -1.37 0.59 0.68
N LEU A 72 -2.56 0.19 0.28
CA LEU A 72 -3.49 1.04 -0.45
C LEU A 72 -4.43 1.70 0.56
N ARG A 73 -4.41 3.03 0.62
CA ARG A 73 -5.26 3.81 1.51
C ARG A 73 -6.33 4.53 0.70
N LEU A 74 -7.58 4.27 1.00
CA LEU A 74 -8.70 5.07 0.52
C LEU A 74 -8.94 6.24 1.48
N ASP A 75 -8.82 7.47 0.99
CA ASP A 75 -9.26 8.68 1.69
C ASP A 75 -10.67 9.05 1.23
N THR A 76 -11.66 8.85 2.10
CA THR A 76 -13.08 9.16 1.85
C THR A 76 -13.52 10.53 2.36
N VAL A 77 -12.62 11.31 2.95
CA VAL A 77 -12.96 12.58 3.61
C VAL A 77 -12.50 13.77 2.79
N THR A 78 -11.26 13.72 2.29
CA THR A 78 -10.66 14.90 1.65
C THR A 78 -10.75 14.81 0.13
N ASN A 79 -10.32 13.69 -0.45
CA ASN A 79 -10.08 13.61 -1.89
C ASN A 79 -10.78 12.46 -2.61
N PHE A 80 -11.46 11.55 -1.90
CA PHE A 80 -12.11 10.37 -2.48
C PHE A 80 -11.20 9.60 -3.43
N LYS A 81 -9.96 9.36 -3.00
CA LYS A 81 -8.92 8.75 -3.83
C LYS A 81 -8.13 7.70 -3.06
N ILE A 82 -7.58 6.76 -3.83
CA ILE A 82 -6.65 5.76 -3.31
C ILE A 82 -5.21 6.26 -3.47
N SER A 83 -4.40 6.13 -2.44
CA SER A 83 -2.95 6.33 -2.45
C SER A 83 -2.23 5.05 -2.05
N ILE A 84 -1.03 4.83 -2.58
CA ILE A 84 -0.08 3.89 -1.98
C ILE A 84 0.67 4.62 -0.88
N GLU A 85 0.74 4.04 0.32
CA GLU A 85 1.41 4.59 1.49
C GLU A 85 2.27 3.54 2.19
N VAL A 86 3.27 4.02 2.95
CA VAL A 86 4.08 3.17 3.83
C VAL A 86 3.51 3.28 5.23
N LEU A 87 3.00 2.16 5.74
CA LEU A 87 2.64 2.04 7.15
C LEU A 87 3.85 1.49 7.90
N THR A 88 4.61 2.41 8.49
CA THR A 88 5.83 2.11 9.23
C THR A 88 5.53 1.30 10.49
N GLY A 89 6.29 0.23 10.70
CA GLY A 89 6.22 -0.60 11.90
C GLY A 89 6.93 -0.02 13.10
N THR A 90 6.74 -0.69 14.23
CA THR A 90 7.44 -0.37 15.48
C THR A 90 8.64 -1.31 15.64
N PRO A 91 9.85 -0.80 15.92
CA PRO A 91 11.01 -1.65 16.22
C PRO A 91 10.80 -2.51 17.46
N ALA A 92 11.06 -3.81 17.35
CA ALA A 92 11.00 -4.77 18.46
C ALA A 92 11.93 -5.96 18.20
N VAL A 93 12.32 -6.67 19.26
CA VAL A 93 13.15 -7.88 19.16
C VAL A 93 12.46 -8.94 18.29
N GLU A 94 11.15 -9.10 18.48
CA GLU A 94 10.25 -9.87 17.63
C GLU A 94 9.26 -8.90 17.00
N PRO A 95 9.50 -8.44 15.75
CA PRO A 95 8.69 -7.41 15.14
C PRO A 95 7.36 -7.98 14.63
N GLU A 96 6.27 -7.29 14.92
CA GLU A 96 4.95 -7.59 14.38
C GLU A 96 4.57 -6.59 13.29
N ALA A 97 3.91 -7.09 12.25
CA ALA A 97 3.44 -6.25 11.16
C ALA A 97 2.23 -5.42 11.61
N PRO A 98 2.23 -4.08 11.40
CA PRO A 98 1.14 -3.20 11.83
C PRO A 98 -0.25 -3.69 11.43
N THR A 99 -1.25 -3.52 12.29
CA THR A 99 -2.63 -3.82 11.93
C THR A 99 -3.15 -2.79 10.92
N LEU A 100 -4.00 -3.24 10.00
CA LEU A 100 -4.69 -2.33 9.08
C LEU A 100 -5.87 -1.71 9.83
N THR A 101 -6.04 -0.41 9.70
CA THR A 101 -7.21 0.29 10.23
C THR A 101 -8.21 0.54 9.11
N GLN A 102 -9.48 0.30 9.42
CA GLN A 102 -10.61 0.68 8.59
C GLN A 102 -11.54 1.51 9.46
N THR A 103 -11.82 2.73 9.04
CA THR A 103 -12.76 3.62 9.74
C THR A 103 -13.82 4.02 8.74
N ASP A 104 -14.87 3.23 8.68
CA ASP A 104 -16.07 3.58 7.93
C ASP A 104 -16.85 4.56 8.81
N THR A 105 -17.02 5.81 8.34
CA THR A 105 -17.90 6.80 8.98
C THR A 105 -19.26 6.78 8.30
#